data_AF-B1ZXW1-F1
#
_entry.id   AF-B1ZXW1-F1
#
_cell.length_a   1.000
_cell.length_b   1.000
_cell.length_c   1.000
_cell.angle_alpha   90.00
_cell.angle_beta   90.00
_cell.angle_gamma   90.00
#
_symmetry.space_group_name_H-M   'P 1'
#
loop_
_entity.id
_entity.type
_entity.pdbx_description
1 polymer ?
#
loop_
_entity_poly.entity_id
_entity_poly.type
_entity_poly.pdbx_seq_one_letter_code
_entity_poly.pdbx_strand_id
1 'polypeptide(L)'
;MKLATAATLCGATANLASAATATAEPAKRYKCRITVLRKLFHADLYDQHPYGRRAACGRFEEGQVFMTESPWDPPPGFCTWAWADLRAIIHKIHAGDPTVMISCCTDGLRPVLFKFERIEA
;
A
#
# COMPACT_ATOMS: atom_id res chain seq x y z
N MET A 1 -38.55 9.18 -64.30
CA MET A 1 -39.12 10.11 -63.30
C MET A 1 -38.06 10.29 -62.21
N LYS A 2 -37.22 11.34 -62.23
CA LYS A 2 -37.40 12.63 -61.48
C LYS A 2 -38.10 12.39 -60.14
N LEU A 3 -37.52 12.63 -58.97
CA LEU A 3 -37.00 13.92 -58.49
C LEU A 3 -35.77 13.77 -57.57
N ALA A 4 -34.93 14.81 -57.59
CA ALA A 4 -33.87 15.11 -56.66
C ALA A 4 -34.36 16.03 -55.52
N THR A 5 -33.76 15.97 -54.33
CA THR A 5 -33.66 17.09 -53.35
C THR A 5 -32.49 16.77 -52.39
N ALA A 6 -31.30 17.37 -52.57
CA ALA A 6 -30.80 18.59 -51.91
C ALA A 6 -30.94 18.53 -50.37
N ALA A 7 -29.87 18.17 -49.64
CA ALA A 7 -28.81 19.05 -49.12
C ALA A 7 -29.13 19.56 -47.70
N THR A 8 -28.30 19.16 -46.72
CA THR A 8 -27.88 20.03 -45.61
C THR A 8 -26.54 19.51 -45.10
N LEU A 9 -25.47 20.18 -45.52
CA LEU A 9 -24.15 20.12 -44.91
C LEU A 9 -24.25 20.82 -43.55
N CYS A 10 -24.28 20.07 -42.45
CA CYS A 10 -23.96 20.63 -41.15
C CYS A 10 -22.46 20.43 -40.90
N GLY A 11 -21.69 21.44 -41.27
CA GLY A 11 -20.29 21.54 -40.90
C GLY A 11 -20.17 21.78 -39.39
N ALA A 12 -19.49 20.88 -38.70
CA ALA A 12 -18.89 21.15 -37.41
C ALA A 12 -17.41 20.78 -37.54
N THR A 13 -16.59 21.74 -37.95
CA THR A 13 -15.13 21.66 -37.77
C THR A 13 -14.87 21.73 -36.27
N ALA A 14 -14.80 20.56 -35.63
CA ALA A 14 -14.32 20.44 -34.27
C ALA A 14 -12.87 20.94 -34.22
N ASN A 15 -12.69 22.10 -33.60
CA ASN A 15 -11.40 22.73 -33.42
C ASN A 15 -10.57 21.86 -32.46
N LEU A 16 -9.53 21.20 -32.97
CA LEU A 16 -8.53 20.47 -32.20
C LEU A 16 -7.69 21.48 -31.41
N ALA A 17 -8.18 21.91 -30.25
CA ALA A 17 -7.34 22.56 -29.25
C ALA A 17 -6.44 21.48 -28.63
N SER A 18 -5.23 21.38 -29.15
CA SER A 18 -4.14 20.57 -28.61
C SER A 18 -3.93 20.91 -27.14
N ALA A 19 -4.19 19.95 -26.26
CA ALA A 19 -3.92 20.06 -24.84
C ALA A 19 -2.42 20.31 -24.65
N ALA A 20 -2.07 21.48 -24.12
CA ALA A 20 -0.72 21.81 -23.72
C ALA A 20 -0.25 20.79 -22.68
N THR A 21 0.77 20.02 -23.03
CA THR A 21 1.44 19.07 -22.14
C THR A 21 2.12 19.84 -21.02
N ALA A 22 1.43 19.99 -19.89
CA ALA A 22 2.04 20.48 -18.67
C ALA A 22 3.16 19.51 -18.29
N THR A 23 4.41 19.97 -18.33
CA THR A 23 5.55 19.21 -17.85
C THR A 23 5.41 19.09 -16.33
N ALA A 24 4.96 17.92 -15.87
CA ALA A 24 4.84 17.62 -14.45
C ALA A 24 6.23 17.64 -13.79
N GLU A 25 6.34 18.35 -12.68
CA GLU A 25 7.48 18.30 -11.76
C GLU A 25 7.71 16.84 -11.31
N PRO A 26 8.97 16.37 -11.19
CA PRO A 26 9.24 14.97 -10.82
C PRO A 26 8.58 14.65 -9.47
N ALA A 27 7.66 13.68 -9.48
CA ALA A 27 6.93 13.28 -8.28
C ALA A 27 7.92 12.80 -7.20
N LYS A 28 7.89 13.46 -6.04
CA LYS A 28 8.70 13.11 -4.88
C LYS A 28 8.46 11.64 -4.50
N ARG A 29 9.54 10.87 -4.37
CA ARG A 29 9.50 9.44 -4.02
C ARG A 29 9.81 9.26 -2.54
N TYR A 30 9.08 8.35 -1.92
CA TYR A 30 9.26 8.02 -0.52
C TYR A 30 9.46 6.52 -0.36
N LYS A 31 10.36 6.12 0.54
CA LYS A 31 10.50 4.73 1.00
C LYS A 31 9.78 4.54 2.32
N CYS A 32 9.45 3.29 2.65
CA CYS A 32 8.92 2.90 3.95
C CYS A 32 9.97 2.09 4.71
N ARG A 33 10.33 2.58 5.90
CA ARG A 33 11.07 1.81 6.90
C ARG A 33 10.07 1.15 7.84
N ILE A 34 10.12 -0.18 7.92
CA ILE A 34 9.27 -0.99 8.78
C ILE A 34 10.14 -1.51 9.93
N THR A 35 9.80 -1.18 11.17
CA THR A 35 10.50 -1.68 12.37
C THR A 35 9.56 -2.57 13.16
N VAL A 36 9.98 -3.78 13.48
CA VAL A 36 9.26 -4.66 14.41
C VAL A 36 9.44 -4.10 15.82
N LEU A 37 8.34 -3.65 16.43
CA LEU A 37 8.37 -3.08 17.77
C LEU A 37 8.28 -4.16 18.83
N ARG A 38 7.25 -5.00 18.76
CA ARG A 38 6.93 -5.99 19.78
C ARG A 38 6.24 -7.22 19.21
N LYS A 39 6.50 -8.38 19.81
CA LYS A 39 5.83 -9.67 19.54
C LYS A 39 4.98 -10.03 20.74
N LEU A 40 3.67 -10.06 20.58
CA LEU A 40 2.75 -10.37 21.68
C LEU A 40 2.24 -11.81 21.59
N PHE A 41 1.80 -12.33 22.73
CA PHE A 41 1.04 -13.56 22.85
C PHE A 41 0.03 -13.43 23.98
N HIS A 42 -1.26 -13.48 23.64
CA HIS A 42 -2.37 -13.39 24.58
C HIS A 42 -2.72 -14.78 25.12
N ALA A 43 -1.98 -15.24 26.14
CA ALA A 43 -2.14 -16.58 26.72
C ALA A 43 -3.53 -16.79 27.33
N ASP A 44 -4.08 -15.74 27.96
CA ASP A 44 -5.42 -15.69 28.53
C ASP A 44 -6.52 -15.94 27.50
N LEU A 45 -6.38 -15.36 26.30
CA LEU A 45 -7.30 -15.58 25.18
C LEU A 45 -7.08 -16.94 24.52
N TYR A 46 -5.82 -17.39 24.41
CA TYR A 46 -5.50 -18.70 23.84
C TYR A 46 -6.10 -19.82 24.68
N ASP A 47 -6.01 -19.73 26.02
CA ASP A 47 -6.51 -20.77 26.91
C ASP A 47 -8.05 -20.92 26.81
N GLN A 48 -8.77 -19.86 26.44
CA GLN A 48 -10.23 -19.88 26.18
C GLN A 48 -10.58 -20.32 24.76
N HIS A 49 -9.78 -19.92 23.77
CA HIS A 49 -10.06 -20.10 22.35
C HIS A 49 -8.80 -20.52 21.57
N PRO A 50 -8.31 -21.76 21.76
CA PRO A 50 -7.01 -22.16 21.24
C PRO A 50 -7.01 -22.34 19.73
N TYR A 51 -6.13 -21.60 19.03
CA TYR A 51 -5.78 -21.86 17.63
C TYR A 51 -4.33 -21.45 17.35
N GLY A 52 -3.72 -22.11 16.36
CA GLY A 52 -2.31 -21.88 16.04
C GLY A 52 -1.37 -22.29 17.17
N ARG A 53 -0.16 -21.71 17.18
CA ARG A 53 0.90 -22.05 18.15
C ARG A 53 0.70 -21.29 19.46
N ARG A 54 0.84 -21.98 20.59
CA ARG A 54 0.88 -21.41 21.95
C ARG A 54 2.20 -20.69 22.25
N ALA A 55 2.55 -19.71 21.43
CA ALA A 55 3.74 -18.88 21.56
C ALA A 55 3.60 -17.63 20.68
N ALA A 56 4.41 -16.61 20.97
CA ALA A 56 4.52 -15.44 20.09
C ALA A 56 4.93 -15.83 18.66
N CYS A 57 4.66 -14.95 17.69
CA CYS A 57 4.96 -15.20 16.28
C CYS A 57 6.47 -15.42 16.07
N GLY A 58 6.87 -16.58 15.53
CA GLY A 58 8.28 -16.91 15.24
C GLY A 58 8.77 -16.46 13.87
N ARG A 59 8.04 -15.58 13.17
CA ARG A 59 8.41 -15.10 11.81
C ARG A 59 9.26 -13.83 11.83
N PHE A 60 9.30 -13.13 12.95
CA PHE A 60 9.95 -11.83 13.11
C PHE A 60 10.74 -11.79 14.41
N GLU A 61 11.68 -10.87 14.53
CA GLU A 61 12.36 -10.53 15.78
C GLU A 61 12.14 -9.07 16.16
N GLU A 62 12.05 -8.78 17.46
CA GLU A 62 11.91 -7.39 17.94
C GLU A 62 13.15 -6.58 17.56
N GLY A 63 12.94 -5.35 17.10
CA GLY A 63 14.01 -4.49 16.57
C GLY A 63 14.41 -4.79 15.13
N GLN A 64 13.87 -5.86 14.51
CA GLN A 64 14.13 -6.15 13.09
C GLN A 64 13.61 -5.02 12.19
N VAL A 65 14.41 -4.61 11.21
CA VAL A 65 14.09 -3.53 10.27
C VAL A 65 14.01 -4.08 8.85
N PHE A 66 13.00 -3.63 8.11
CA PHE A 66 12.82 -3.87 6.70
C PHE A 66 12.68 -2.55 5.94
N MET A 67 13.20 -2.51 4.72
CA MET A 67 13.06 -1.37 3.81
C MET A 67 12.29 -1.81 2.58
N THR A 68 11.27 -1.03 2.20
CA THR A 68 10.52 -1.29 0.96
C THR A 68 11.12 -0.47 -0.18
N GLU A 69 11.54 -1.13 -1.25
CA GLU A 69 12.01 -0.46 -2.48
C GLU A 69 10.85 -0.14 -3.45
N SER A 70 9.75 -0.90 -3.36
CA SER A 70 8.56 -0.77 -4.19
C SER A 70 7.32 -0.73 -3.29
N PRO A 71 6.26 0.03 -3.64
CA PRO A 71 4.99 -0.06 -2.94
C PRO A 71 4.30 -1.41 -3.18
N TRP A 72 4.59 -2.09 -4.28
CA TRP A 72 3.84 -3.27 -4.74
C TRP A 72 4.42 -4.59 -4.26
N ASP A 73 5.68 -4.59 -3.86
CA ASP A 73 6.43 -5.80 -3.56
C ASP A 73 6.80 -5.86 -2.07
N PRO A 74 6.63 -7.02 -1.41
CA PRO A 74 7.07 -7.19 -0.04
C PRO A 74 8.61 -7.09 0.06
N PRO A 75 9.14 -6.56 1.17
CA PRO A 75 10.57 -6.63 1.42
C PRO A 75 11.05 -8.08 1.50
N PRO A 76 12.30 -8.39 1.08
CA PRO A 76 12.85 -9.73 1.18
C PRO A 76 12.74 -10.31 2.58
N GLY A 77 12.26 -11.56 2.68
CA GLY A 77 12.09 -12.26 3.96
C GLY A 77 10.92 -11.78 4.82
N PHE A 78 10.11 -10.82 4.36
CA PHE A 78 8.93 -10.38 5.09
C PHE A 78 7.82 -11.44 5.03
N CYS A 79 7.08 -11.61 6.13
CA CYS A 79 5.98 -12.57 6.17
C CYS A 79 4.87 -12.19 5.17
N THR A 80 4.48 -13.13 4.31
CA THR A 80 3.46 -12.91 3.26
C THR A 80 2.08 -12.58 3.84
N TRP A 81 1.72 -13.15 4.99
CA TRP A 81 0.48 -12.80 5.70
C TRP A 81 0.53 -11.37 6.21
N ALA A 82 1.61 -10.99 6.89
CA ALA A 82 1.81 -9.64 7.38
C ALA A 82 1.78 -8.62 6.23
N TRP A 83 2.39 -8.95 5.08
CA TRP A 83 2.30 -8.13 3.88
C TRP A 83 0.85 -7.92 3.42
N ALA A 84 0.05 -8.98 3.35
CA ALA A 84 -1.35 -8.86 2.96
C ALA A 84 -2.10 -7.87 3.87
N ASP A 85 -1.90 -7.93 5.18
CA ASP A 85 -2.55 -7.01 6.13
C ASP A 85 -2.05 -5.57 6.02
N LEU A 86 -0.74 -5.40 5.81
CA LEU A 86 -0.05 -4.13 6.02
C LEU A 86 0.23 -3.38 4.71
N ARG A 87 0.06 -3.99 3.53
CA ARG A 87 0.37 -3.35 2.23
C ARG A 87 -0.34 -2.02 2.00
N ALA A 88 -1.59 -1.87 2.48
CA ALA A 88 -2.33 -0.61 2.31
C ALA A 88 -1.66 0.55 3.06
N ILE A 89 -1.03 0.27 4.21
CA ILE A 89 -0.26 1.24 4.99
C ILE A 89 1.01 1.63 4.23
N ILE A 90 1.69 0.62 3.67
CA ILE A 90 2.91 0.81 2.90
C ILE A 90 2.61 1.66 1.65
N HIS A 91 1.53 1.36 0.92
CA HIS A 91 1.06 2.16 -0.22
C HIS A 91 0.83 3.62 0.17
N LYS A 92 0.14 3.87 1.30
CA LYS A 92 -0.08 5.23 1.80
C LYS A 92 1.26 5.94 2.02
N ILE A 93 2.22 5.30 2.69
CA ILE A 93 3.53 5.90 2.96
C ILE A 93 4.27 6.26 1.68
N HIS A 94 4.25 5.37 0.68
CA HIS A 94 4.80 5.63 -0.66
C HIS A 94 4.08 6.76 -1.39
N ALA A 95 2.78 6.95 -1.14
CA ALA A 95 1.99 8.07 -1.66
C ALA A 95 2.25 9.40 -0.91
N GLY A 96 3.03 9.38 0.18
CA GLY A 96 3.40 10.59 0.90
C GLY A 96 2.60 10.88 2.16
N ASP A 97 1.82 9.93 2.70
CA ASP A 97 1.06 10.07 3.95
C ASP A 97 0.94 8.74 4.70
N PRO A 98 0.93 8.67 6.04
CA PRO A 98 1.48 9.63 7.01
C PRO A 98 3.01 9.51 7.12
N THR A 99 3.65 10.35 7.93
CA THR A 99 5.10 10.27 8.20
C THR A 99 5.45 9.06 9.07
N VAL A 100 4.62 8.76 10.07
CA VAL A 100 4.80 7.62 10.99
C VAL A 100 3.46 6.97 11.26
N MET A 101 3.41 5.64 11.31
CA MET A 101 2.22 4.90 11.74
C MET A 101 2.59 3.63 12.50
N ILE A 102 1.74 3.19 13.42
CA ILE A 102 1.87 1.90 14.08
C ILE A 102 0.68 1.02 13.68
N SER A 103 0.95 -0.24 13.32
CA SER A 103 -0.08 -1.23 13.02
C SER A 103 0.43 -2.65 13.33
N CYS A 104 -0.41 -3.66 13.15
CA CYS A 104 -0.08 -5.05 13.48
C CYS A 104 -0.58 -6.08 12.45
N CYS A 105 -0.01 -7.29 12.50
CA CYS A 105 -0.60 -8.45 11.80
C CYS A 105 -1.97 -8.81 12.38
N THR A 106 -2.88 -9.31 11.55
CA THR A 106 -4.25 -9.71 11.95
C THR A 106 -4.34 -11.09 12.62
N ASP A 107 -3.25 -11.62 13.19
CA ASP A 107 -3.21 -12.95 13.84
C ASP A 107 -4.13 -13.03 15.07
N GLY A 108 -4.38 -11.90 15.76
CA GLY A 108 -5.32 -11.80 16.87
C GLY A 108 -4.73 -12.27 18.21
N LEU A 109 -4.40 -13.57 18.33
CA LEU A 109 -3.79 -14.14 19.54
C LEU A 109 -2.30 -13.82 19.66
N ARG A 110 -1.61 -13.62 18.53
CA ARG A 110 -0.15 -13.49 18.46
C ARG A 110 0.29 -12.26 17.62
N PRO A 111 -0.29 -11.07 17.82
CA PRO A 111 -0.03 -9.93 16.95
C PRO A 111 1.42 -9.46 17.06
N VAL A 112 2.00 -9.13 15.93
CA VAL A 112 3.30 -8.45 15.84
C VAL A 112 3.04 -6.99 15.55
N LEU A 113 3.57 -6.11 16.38
CA LEU A 113 3.43 -4.66 16.27
C LEU A 113 4.59 -4.10 15.42
N PHE A 114 4.25 -3.28 14.43
CA PHE A 114 5.22 -2.63 13.55
C PHE A 114 5.07 -1.13 13.60
N LYS A 115 6.21 -0.43 13.53
CA LYS A 115 6.29 1.00 13.22
C LYS A 115 6.65 1.15 11.76
N PHE A 116 5.92 1.99 11.05
CA PHE A 116 6.18 2.36 9.68
C PHE A 116 6.59 3.83 9.64
N GLU A 117 7.67 4.13 8.93
CA GLU A 117 8.22 5.47 8.83
C GLU A 117 8.52 5.82 7.37
N ARG A 118 8.09 7.00 6.96
CA ARG A 118 8.39 7.57 5.65
C ARG A 118 9.81 8.09 5.62
N ILE A 119 10.59 7.66 4.64
CA ILE A 119 11.95 8.13 4.38
C ILE A 119 11.96 8.79 3.00
N GLU A 120 12.61 9.94 2.89
CA GLU A 120 12.81 10.60 1.58
C GLU A 120 13.83 9.80 0.76
N ALA A 121 13.51 9.56 -0.51
CA ALA A 121 14.34 8.77 -1.44
C ALA A 121 15.27 9.67 -2.26
#